data_AF-A0A7C3AA67-F1
#
_entry.id   AF-A0A7C3AA67-F1
#
_cell.length_a   1.000
_cell.length_b   1.000
_cell.length_c   1.000
_cell.angle_alpha   90.00
_cell.angle_beta   90.00
_cell.angle_gamma   90.00
#
_symmetry.space_group_name_H-M   'P 1'
#
loop_
_entity.id
_entity.type
_entity.pdbx_description
1 polymer ?
#
loop_
_entity_poly.entity_id
_entity_poly.type
_entity_poly.pdbx_seq_one_letter_code
_entity_poly.pdbx_strand_id
1 'polypeptide(L)'
;MRIGIDERVVTYIWSRKRFKRELRTTDGRTISVISPGQPQRAGPDFTGAELLIEAEAVRGDVEIHVNASDWYSHDHHADPLYN
;
A
#
# COMPACT_ATOMS: atom_id res chain seq x y z
N MET A 1 -3.67 -7.40 -25.26
CA MET A 1 -2.31 -7.28 -24.67
C MET A 1 -2.45 -6.59 -23.32
N ARG A 2 -2.39 -7.35 -22.21
CA ARG A 2 -2.38 -6.76 -20.86
C ARG A 2 -0.96 -6.23 -20.67
N ILE A 3 -0.79 -4.92 -20.60
CA ILE A 3 0.50 -4.33 -20.24
C ILE A 3 0.74 -4.74 -18.79
N GLY A 4 1.73 -5.61 -18.55
CA GLY A 4 2.14 -5.97 -17.21
C GLY A 4 2.78 -4.75 -16.55
N ILE A 5 2.14 -4.23 -15.50
CA ILE A 5 2.74 -3.20 -14.66
C ILE A 5 3.58 -3.95 -13.62
N ASP A 6 4.84 -3.56 -13.48
CA ASP A 6 5.74 -4.08 -12.46
C ASP A 6 5.41 -3.44 -11.09
N GLU A 7 5.29 -4.23 -10.03
CA GLU A 7 4.97 -3.73 -8.68
C GLU A 7 5.96 -2.67 -8.20
N ARG A 8 7.23 -2.75 -8.62
CA ARG A 8 8.25 -1.72 -8.32
C ARG A 8 7.83 -0.33 -8.79
N VAL A 9 7.03 -0.23 -9.84
CA VAL A 9 6.48 1.05 -10.31
C VAL A 9 5.42 1.58 -9.33
N VAL A 10 4.56 0.71 -8.81
CA VAL A 10 3.52 1.08 -7.84
C VAL A 10 4.15 1.46 -6.50
N THR A 11 5.10 0.67 -6.00
CA THR A 11 5.92 0.95 -4.82
C THR A 11 6.66 2.29 -4.96
N TYR A 12 7.20 2.58 -6.15
CA TYR A 12 7.83 3.88 -6.43
C TYR A 12 6.82 5.03 -6.37
N ILE A 13 5.63 4.88 -6.96
CA ILE A 13 4.57 5.90 -6.90
C ILE A 13 4.18 6.21 -5.46
N TRP A 14 4.02 5.16 -4.64
CA TRP A 14 3.72 5.28 -3.21
C TRP A 14 4.83 6.03 -2.45
N SER A 15 6.09 5.56 -2.56
CA SER A 15 7.22 6.15 -1.84
C SER A 15 7.43 7.64 -2.14
N ARG A 16 7.05 8.08 -3.34
CA ARG A 16 7.17 9.48 -3.77
C ARG A 16 5.88 10.27 -3.60
N LYS A 17 4.80 9.65 -3.10
CA LYS A 17 3.45 10.21 -2.97
C LYS A 17 2.94 10.81 -4.29
N ARG A 18 3.24 10.19 -5.43
CA ARG A 18 2.95 10.70 -6.79
C ARG A 18 1.64 10.17 -7.35
N PHE A 19 0.55 10.39 -6.62
CA PHE A 19 -0.77 9.94 -7.03
C PHE A 19 -1.39 10.90 -8.04
N LYS A 20 -1.93 10.38 -9.15
CA LYS A 20 -2.69 11.18 -10.14
C LYS A 20 -4.15 11.37 -9.76
N ARG A 21 -4.66 10.53 -8.86
CA ARG A 21 -6.04 10.53 -8.37
C ARG A 21 -5.99 10.42 -6.85
N GLU A 22 -7.05 10.86 -6.21
CA GLU A 22 -7.24 10.67 -4.78
C GLU A 22 -7.30 9.17 -4.44
N LEU A 23 -6.63 8.80 -3.35
CA LEU A 23 -6.69 7.44 -2.83
C LEU A 23 -7.95 7.27 -2.00
N ARG A 24 -8.59 6.11 -2.14
CA ARG A 24 -9.80 5.76 -1.39
C ARG A 24 -9.73 4.31 -0.93
N THR A 25 -10.30 4.04 0.23
CA THR A 25 -10.60 2.68 0.69
C THR A 25 -11.67 2.04 -0.19
N THR A 26 -11.88 0.73 -0.03
CA THR A 26 -12.94 -0.02 -0.72
C THR A 26 -14.35 0.40 -0.32
N ASP A 27 -14.52 1.00 0.86
CA ASP A 27 -15.79 1.59 1.32
C ASP A 27 -15.94 3.08 0.95
N GLY A 28 -15.01 3.64 0.18
CA GLY A 28 -15.11 4.98 -0.41
C GLY A 28 -14.53 6.12 0.41
N ARG A 29 -13.99 5.85 1.61
CA ARG A 29 -13.32 6.83 2.45
C ARG A 29 -12.03 7.34 1.82
N THR A 30 -11.82 8.65 1.89
CA THR A 30 -10.64 9.34 1.38
C THR A 30 -9.41 9.00 2.19
N ILE A 31 -8.28 8.78 1.52
CA ILE A 31 -6.97 8.54 2.14
C ILE A 31 -6.01 9.65 1.70
N SER A 32 -5.37 10.29 2.68
CA SER A 32 -4.20 11.15 2.46
C SER A 32 -2.96 10.51 3.08
N VAL A 33 -1.90 10.36 2.30
CA VAL A 33 -0.61 9.82 2.78
C VAL A 33 0.20 10.93 3.43
N ILE A 34 0.24 10.94 4.77
CA ILE A 34 1.08 11.88 5.54
C ILE A 34 2.55 11.46 5.37
N SER A 35 2.85 10.20 5.71
CA SER A 35 4.15 9.56 5.55
C SER A 35 3.98 8.19 4.88
N PRO A 36 4.75 7.86 3.82
CA PRO A 36 4.65 6.56 3.16
C PRO A 36 5.25 5.41 3.98
N GLY A 37 5.92 5.69 5.10
CA GLY A 37 6.66 4.71 5.90
C GLY A 37 8.10 4.50 5.42
N GLN A 38 8.79 3.55 6.05
CA GLN A 38 10.17 3.15 5.70
C GLN A 38 10.17 1.88 4.85
N PRO A 39 10.87 1.86 3.71
CA PRO A 39 10.89 0.69 2.83
C PRO A 39 11.60 -0.49 3.49
N GLN A 40 11.03 -1.68 3.35
CA GLN A 40 11.59 -2.92 3.88
C GLN A 40 12.15 -3.82 2.77
N ARG A 41 12.91 -4.84 3.19
CA ARG A 41 13.41 -5.90 2.31
C ARG A 41 12.67 -7.23 2.49
N ALA A 42 11.82 -7.32 3.51
CA ALA A 42 11.03 -8.49 3.87
C ALA A 42 9.84 -8.04 4.75
N GLY A 43 8.75 -8.80 4.71
CA GLY A 43 7.48 -8.36 5.29
C GLY A 43 6.83 -7.28 4.42
N PRO A 44 5.94 -6.46 5.00
CA PRO A 44 5.27 -5.37 4.29
C PRO A 44 6.27 -4.46 3.58
N ASP A 45 5.95 -4.02 2.37
CA ASP A 45 6.79 -3.11 1.57
C ASP A 45 7.26 -1.88 2.35
N PHE A 46 6.39 -1.31 3.19
CA PHE A 46 6.70 -0.18 4.06
C PHE A 46 6.24 -0.40 5.50
N THR A 47 7.07 0.03 6.45
CA THR A 47 6.72 0.03 7.88
C THR A 47 6.46 1.42 8.41
N GLY A 48 5.52 1.53 9.34
CA GLY A 48 5.22 2.77 10.06
C GLY A 48 4.77 3.93 9.15
N ALA A 49 3.98 3.64 8.12
CA ALA A 49 3.29 4.64 7.35
C ALA A 49 2.26 5.37 8.21
N GLU A 50 2.01 6.64 7.90
CA GLU A 50 1.02 7.47 8.57
C GLU A 50 0.02 7.98 7.54
N LEU A 51 -1.25 7.64 7.74
CA LEU A 51 -2.33 7.96 6.82
C LEU A 51 -3.39 8.76 7.56
N LEU A 52 -4.03 9.69 6.86
CA LEU A 52 -5.29 10.28 7.27
C LEU A 52 -6.40 9.59 6.47
N ILE A 53 -7.24 8.82 7.14
CA ILE A 53 -8.41 8.18 6.54
C ILE A 53 -9.63 8.98 6.99
N GLU A 54 -10.27 9.69 6.06
CA GLU A 54 -11.23 10.77 6.34
C GLU A 54 -10.65 11.83 7.30
N ALA A 55 -10.95 11.72 8.60
CA ALA A 55 -10.49 12.62 9.65
C ALA A 55 -9.69 11.89 10.75
N GLU A 56 -9.43 10.60 10.60
CA GLU A 56 -8.71 9.78 11.57
C GLU A 56 -7.28 9.53 11.12
N ALA A 57 -6.32 9.90 11.97
CA ALA A 57 -4.92 9.59 11.75
C ALA A 57 -4.62 8.17 12.20
N VAL A 58 -4.13 7.34 11.29
CA VAL A 58 -3.76 5.95 11.54
C VAL A 58 -2.28 5.73 11.23
N ARG A 59 -1.65 4.83 11.97
CA ARG A 59 -0.26 4.41 11.76
C ARG A 59 -0.19 2.90 11.63
N GLY A 60 0.51 2.42 10.62
CA GLY A 60 0.64 0.99 10.37
C GLY A 60 1.56 0.68 9.19
N ASP A 61 1.69 -0.59 8.88
CA ASP A 61 2.51 -1.07 7.77
C ASP A 61 1.66 -1.15 6.49
N VAL A 62 2.32 -1.08 5.34
CA VAL A 62 1.67 -1.03 4.01
C VAL A 62 2.33 -2.02 3.08
N GLU A 63 1.51 -2.88 2.50
CA GLU A 63 1.87 -3.80 1.41
C GLU A 63 1.23 -3.32 0.10
N ILE A 64 1.96 -3.43 -1.02
CA ILE A 64 1.53 -2.89 -2.31
C ILE A 64 1.57 -3.96 -3.38
N HIS A 65 0.41 -4.20 -3.98
CA HIS A 65 0.29 -5.01 -5.18
C HIS A 65 -0.39 -4.25 -6.32
N VAL A 66 -0.20 -4.71 -7.56
CA VAL A 66 -0.96 -4.20 -8.71
C VAL A 66 -2.43 -4.59 -8.59
N ASN A 67 -2.72 -5.82 -8.13
CA ASN A 67 -4.08 -6.28 -7.87
C ASN A 67 -4.21 -6.70 -6.41
N ALA A 68 -5.31 -6.33 -5.75
CA ALA A 68 -5.57 -6.73 -4.37
C ALA A 68 -5.68 -8.26 -4.19
N SER A 69 -6.01 -9.00 -5.26
CA SER A 69 -6.02 -10.47 -5.24
C SER A 69 -4.64 -11.08 -4.99
N ASP A 70 -3.58 -10.36 -5.32
CA ASP A 70 -2.20 -10.86 -5.21
C ASP A 70 -1.79 -11.02 -3.74
N TRP A 71 -2.49 -10.37 -2.81
CA TRP A 71 -2.41 -10.66 -1.37
C TRP A 71 -2.59 -12.15 -1.04
N TYR A 72 -3.55 -12.81 -1.69
CA TYR A 72 -3.80 -14.23 -1.50
C TYR A 72 -2.87 -15.07 -2.36
N SER A 73 -2.59 -14.64 -3.60
CA SER A 73 -1.67 -15.35 -4.51
C SER A 73 -0.24 -15.46 -3.96
N HIS A 74 0.17 -14.51 -3.12
CA HIS A 74 1.48 -14.49 -2.44
C HIS A 74 1.42 -15.10 -1.03
N ASP A 75 0.28 -15.67 -0.62
CA ASP A 75 0.07 -16.27 0.69
C ASP A 75 0.26 -15.33 1.90
N HIS A 76 0.24 -14.00 1.69
CA HIS A 76 0.39 -13.02 2.77
C HIS A 76 -0.69 -13.14 3.85
N HIS A 77 -1.90 -13.54 3.47
CA HIS A 77 -2.99 -13.82 4.40
C HIS A 77 -2.70 -14.92 5.45
N ALA A 78 -1.67 -15.74 5.23
CA ALA A 78 -1.24 -16.82 6.12
C ALA A 78 0.15 -16.57 6.73
N ASP A 79 0.79 -15.44 6.41
CA ASP A 79 2.12 -15.09 6.91
C ASP A 79 2.02 -14.13 8.11
N PRO A 80 2.50 -14.53 9.30
CA PRO A 80 2.45 -13.69 10.51
C PRO A 80 3.27 -12.40 10.41
N LEU A 81 4.15 -12.24 9.40
CA LEU A 81 4.83 -10.97 9.14
C LEU A 81 3.89 -9.88 8.58
N TYR A 82 2.72 -10.27 8.07
CA TYR A 82 1.75 -9.39 7.40
C TYR A 82 0.48 -9.15 8.24
N ASN A 83 0.54 -9.59 9.51
CA ASN A 83 -0.43 -9.57 10.62
C ASN A 83 -1.37 -10.78 10.73
#